data_AF-A0AA43KSQ6-F1
#
_entry.id   AF-A0AA43KSQ6-F1
#
_cell.length_a   1.000
_cell.length_b   1.000
_cell.length_c   1.000
_cell.angle_alpha   90.00
_cell.angle_beta   90.00
_cell.angle_gamma   90.00
#
_symmetry.space_group_name_H-M   'P 1'
#
loop_
_entity.id
_entity.type
_entity.pdbx_description
1 polymer ?
#
loop_
_entity_poly.entity_id
_entity_poly.type
_entity_poly.pdbx_seq_one_letter_code
_entity_poly.pdbx_strand_id
1 'polypeptide(L)'
;MNILDFNFLCKRKMIEMKYTIIILLTSICTIIASFTSCIQRQSVSHEEDAVINGVRWATRNVDTPGTFTAKPEDAGMLYQWNRKKAWNTTDEFVFNWDNSMPKGEKWEKVNDPSPVGWRLPTFDELESLLDEEKVSNEWIIQNGIAGRKFTDRMTKKSIFLPTASYRFYNDGSLGDAGSYGDYWSSMAPDDSTAYFLAFASGGMVRHYGDRSYGRSIRCVAE
;
A
#
# COMPACT_ATOMS: atom_id res chain seq x y z
N MET A 1 -6.25 -59.54 43.22
CA MET A 1 -6.64 -58.20 42.72
C MET A 1 -8.16 -58.20 42.64
N ASN A 2 -8.84 -57.43 43.49
CA ASN A 2 -10.29 -57.47 43.55
C ASN A 2 -10.90 -56.71 42.36
N ILE A 3 -12.12 -57.05 41.96
CA ILE A 3 -12.83 -56.46 40.80
C ILE A 3 -12.87 -54.92 40.88
N LEU A 4 -12.87 -54.35 42.09
CA LEU A 4 -12.79 -52.91 42.34
C LEU A 4 -11.45 -52.29 41.88
N ASP A 5 -10.32 -52.98 42.11
CA ASP A 5 -8.98 -52.51 41.70
C ASP A 5 -8.81 -52.53 40.17
N PHE A 6 -9.35 -53.56 39.51
CA PHE A 6 -9.31 -53.68 38.05
C PHE A 6 -10.13 -52.58 37.37
N ASN A 7 -11.32 -52.30 37.89
CA ASN A 7 -12.17 -51.20 37.39
C ASN A 7 -11.52 -49.82 37.61
N PHE A 8 -10.81 -49.64 38.73
CA PHE A 8 -10.09 -48.40 39.01
C PHE A 8 -8.89 -48.20 38.06
N LEU A 9 -8.09 -49.25 37.84
CA LEU A 9 -6.98 -49.26 36.88
C LEU A 9 -7.45 -49.02 35.44
N CYS A 10 -8.57 -49.64 35.04
CA CYS A 10 -9.15 -49.46 33.71
C CYS A 10 -9.66 -48.03 33.50
N LYS A 11 -10.36 -47.45 34.48
CA LYS A 11 -10.78 -46.03 34.45
C LYS A 11 -9.58 -45.09 34.35
N ARG A 12 -8.52 -45.33 35.13
CA ARG A 12 -7.30 -44.50 35.09
C ARG A 12 -6.62 -44.57 33.71
N LYS A 13 -6.46 -45.75 33.12
CA LYS A 13 -5.90 -45.90 31.76
C LYS A 13 -6.78 -45.23 30.68
N MET A 14 -8.10 -45.32 30.80
CA MET A 14 -9.02 -44.63 29.88
C MET A 14 -8.90 -43.10 30.00
N ILE A 15 -8.70 -42.59 31.22
CA ILE A 15 -8.48 -41.16 31.46
C ILE A 15 -7.15 -40.72 30.86
N GLU A 16 -6.04 -41.43 31.12
CA GLU A 16 -4.73 -41.14 30.55
C GLU A 16 -4.74 -41.20 29.01
N MET A 17 -5.43 -42.17 28.42
CA MET A 17 -5.60 -42.27 26.96
C MET A 17 -6.38 -41.08 26.39
N LYS A 18 -7.44 -40.62 27.08
CA LYS A 18 -8.19 -39.42 26.67
C LYS A 18 -7.32 -38.16 26.72
N TYR A 19 -6.52 -37.98 27.76
CA TYR A 19 -5.61 -36.83 27.86
C TYR A 19 -4.57 -36.83 26.74
N THR A 20 -3.97 -37.99 26.43
CA THR A 20 -3.00 -38.11 25.33
C THR A 20 -3.63 -37.77 23.97
N ILE A 21 -4.86 -38.22 23.72
CA ILE A 21 -5.60 -37.90 22.49
C ILE A 21 -5.89 -36.39 22.39
N ILE A 22 -6.29 -35.74 23.49
CA ILE A 22 -6.55 -34.30 23.52
C ILE A 22 -5.27 -33.49 23.23
N ILE A 23 -4.13 -33.89 23.79
CA ILE A 23 -2.83 -33.23 23.54
C ILE A 23 -2.42 -33.38 22.07
N LEU A 24 -2.59 -34.57 21.49
CA LEU A 24 -2.30 -34.80 20.07
C LEU A 24 -3.21 -33.96 19.16
N LEU A 25 -4.51 -33.91 19.44
CA LEU A 25 -5.46 -33.12 18.65
C LEU A 25 -5.16 -31.61 18.71
N THR A 26 -4.83 -31.08 19.89
CA THR A 26 -4.47 -29.66 20.03
C THR A 26 -3.17 -29.31 19.32
N SER A 27 -2.16 -30.18 19.38
CA SER A 27 -0.91 -30.00 18.62
C SER A 27 -1.13 -30.09 17.11
N ILE A 28 -2.03 -30.95 16.64
CA ILE A 28 -2.38 -31.04 15.22
C ILE A 28 -3.13 -29.77 14.79
N CYS A 29 -4.07 -29.26 15.59
CA CYS A 29 -4.77 -28.01 15.31
C CYS A 29 -3.82 -26.80 15.22
N THR A 30 -2.83 -26.69 16.11
CA THR A 30 -1.85 -25.59 16.05
C THR A 30 -0.95 -25.70 14.83
N ILE A 31 -0.49 -26.91 14.50
CA ILE A 31 0.29 -27.17 13.29
C ILE A 31 -0.53 -26.81 12.05
N ILE A 32 -1.79 -27.26 11.94
CA ILE A 32 -2.69 -26.91 10.83
C ILE A 32 -2.86 -25.40 10.74
N ALA A 33 -3.12 -24.70 11.86
CA ALA A 33 -3.25 -23.24 11.87
C ALA A 33 -1.96 -22.53 11.39
N SER A 34 -0.80 -23.01 11.83
CA SER A 34 0.51 -22.49 11.37
C SER A 34 0.73 -22.77 9.88
N PHE A 35 0.41 -23.96 9.39
CA PHE A 35 0.50 -24.29 7.96
C PHE A 35 -0.49 -23.49 7.12
N THR A 36 -1.73 -23.27 7.57
CA THR A 36 -2.69 -22.40 6.90
C THR A 36 -2.21 -20.96 6.86
N SER A 37 -1.63 -20.44 7.95
CA SER A 37 -1.03 -19.10 7.96
C SER A 37 0.20 -18.98 7.05
N CYS A 38 0.99 -20.06 6.94
CA CYS A 38 2.14 -20.14 6.05
C CYS A 38 1.69 -20.19 4.59
N ILE A 39 0.66 -20.99 4.27
CA ILE A 39 0.04 -21.07 2.94
C ILE A 39 -0.60 -19.72 2.57
N GLN A 40 -1.31 -19.06 3.49
CA GLN A 40 -1.83 -17.70 3.27
C GLN A 40 -0.72 -16.68 3.04
N ARG A 41 0.43 -16.78 3.72
CA ARG A 41 1.62 -15.96 3.42
C ARG A 41 2.25 -16.27 2.07
N GLN A 42 2.21 -17.53 1.64
CA GLN A 42 2.88 -18.01 0.43
C GLN A 42 2.01 -17.85 -0.82
N SER A 43 0.69 -17.73 -0.68
CA SER A 43 -0.26 -17.52 -1.80
C SER A 43 -0.50 -16.05 -2.16
N VAL A 44 0.11 -15.09 -1.47
CA VAL A 44 -0.08 -13.63 -1.70
C VAL A 44 1.11 -13.00 -2.46
N SER A 45 2.25 -13.69 -2.57
CA SER A 45 3.54 -13.03 -2.81
C SER A 45 4.02 -12.93 -4.27
N HIS A 46 3.15 -12.71 -5.27
CA HIS A 46 3.62 -12.41 -6.64
C HIS A 46 2.92 -11.26 -7.36
N GLU A 47 1.82 -10.71 -6.84
CA GLU A 47 1.11 -9.60 -7.49
C GLU A 47 1.14 -8.29 -6.70
N GLU A 48 1.76 -8.24 -5.52
CA GLU A 48 1.75 -7.04 -4.67
C GLU A 48 2.92 -6.07 -4.91
N ASP A 49 4.01 -6.55 -5.51
CA ASP A 49 5.21 -5.74 -5.74
C ASP A 49 5.87 -5.94 -7.11
N ALA A 50 6.59 -4.92 -7.56
CA ALA A 50 7.48 -4.99 -8.70
C ALA A 50 8.73 -4.16 -8.47
N VAL A 51 9.88 -4.72 -8.85
CA VAL A 51 11.16 -4.01 -8.78
C VAL A 51 11.37 -3.24 -10.09
N ILE A 52 11.45 -1.92 -10.01
CA ILE A 52 11.68 -1.01 -11.13
C ILE A 52 12.90 -0.15 -10.80
N ASN A 53 13.96 -0.25 -11.61
CA ASN A 53 15.22 0.45 -11.37
C ASN A 53 15.76 0.24 -9.93
N GLY A 54 15.72 -1.00 -9.46
CA GLY A 54 16.20 -1.38 -8.12
C GLY A 54 15.27 -1.01 -6.95
N VAL A 55 14.20 -0.25 -7.18
CA VAL A 55 13.21 0.12 -6.16
C VAL A 55 12.05 -0.87 -6.19
N ARG A 56 11.66 -1.40 -5.02
CA ARG A 56 10.53 -2.34 -4.89
C ARG A 56 9.23 -1.58 -4.63
N TRP A 57 8.45 -1.40 -5.67
CA TRP A 57 7.19 -0.66 -5.70
C TRP A 57 5.99 -1.54 -5.38
N ALA A 58 4.98 -0.96 -4.72
CA ALA A 58 3.67 -1.56 -4.63
C ALA A 58 2.98 -1.55 -6.01
N THR A 59 2.18 -2.57 -6.31
CA THR A 59 1.40 -2.62 -7.55
C THR A 59 0.05 -1.91 -7.43
N ARG A 60 -0.31 -1.38 -6.25
CA ARG A 60 -1.59 -0.71 -5.97
C ARG A 60 -1.41 0.60 -5.18
N ASN A 61 -2.35 1.53 -5.34
CA ASN A 61 -2.37 2.79 -4.58
C ASN A 61 -2.81 2.54 -3.14
N VAL A 62 -2.43 3.44 -2.24
CA VAL A 62 -2.98 3.46 -0.88
C VAL A 62 -4.47 3.82 -0.95
N ASP A 63 -5.30 3.03 -0.27
CA ASP A 63 -6.74 3.32 -0.10
C ASP A 63 -6.99 3.96 1.26
N THR A 64 -7.73 3.35 2.19
CA THR A 64 -7.78 3.87 3.56
C THR A 64 -6.47 3.60 4.30
N PRO A 65 -6.12 4.36 5.36
CA PRO A 65 -4.83 4.22 6.03
C PRO A 65 -4.55 2.78 6.48
N GLY A 66 -3.40 2.25 6.05
CA GLY A 66 -2.96 0.89 6.32
C GLY A 66 -3.42 -0.14 5.28
N THR A 67 -4.09 0.28 4.20
CA THR A 67 -4.62 -0.63 3.16
C THR A 67 -4.25 -0.18 1.75
N PHE A 68 -4.15 -1.14 0.83
CA PHE A 68 -4.09 -0.88 -0.61
C PHE A 68 -5.48 -1.00 -1.23
N THR A 69 -5.65 -0.39 -2.41
CA THR A 69 -6.82 -0.62 -3.27
C THR A 69 -6.97 -2.10 -3.64
N ALA A 70 -8.14 -2.48 -4.16
CA ALA A 70 -8.38 -3.84 -4.62
C ALA A 70 -7.59 -4.13 -5.91
N LYS A 71 -7.52 -3.16 -6.84
CA LYS A 71 -6.91 -3.33 -8.16
C LYS A 71 -5.82 -2.29 -8.45
N PRO A 72 -4.85 -2.59 -9.33
CA PRO A 72 -3.78 -1.65 -9.71
C PRO A 72 -4.27 -0.34 -10.29
N GLU A 73 -5.36 -0.37 -11.04
CA GLU A 73 -5.97 0.80 -11.69
C GLU A 73 -6.92 1.62 -10.81
N ASP A 74 -7.27 1.13 -9.62
CA ASP A 74 -8.09 1.89 -8.69
C ASP A 74 -7.31 3.11 -8.18
N ALA A 75 -7.94 4.29 -8.17
CA ALA A 75 -7.28 5.54 -7.79
C ALA A 75 -6.82 5.56 -6.32
N GLY A 76 -7.51 4.84 -5.44
CA GLY A 76 -7.31 4.89 -3.99
C GLY A 76 -7.82 6.19 -3.39
N MET A 77 -7.17 6.61 -2.30
CA MET A 77 -7.48 7.86 -1.60
C MET A 77 -6.39 8.90 -1.80
N LEU A 78 -6.77 10.15 -1.56
CA LEU A 78 -5.89 11.30 -1.60
C LEU A 78 -5.50 11.70 -0.18
N TYR A 79 -4.26 12.16 -0.06
CA TYR A 79 -3.66 12.54 1.21
C TYR A 79 -3.05 13.91 1.10
N GLN A 80 -3.27 14.72 2.12
CA GLN A 80 -2.47 15.92 2.32
C GLN A 80 -1.10 15.50 2.85
N TRP A 81 -0.06 16.25 2.50
CA TRP A 81 1.30 15.87 2.85
C TRP A 81 1.49 15.78 4.36
N ASN A 82 2.19 14.75 4.84
CA ASN A 82 2.39 14.45 6.26
C ASN A 82 1.09 14.42 7.09
N ARG A 83 -0.02 13.95 6.51
CA ARG A 83 -1.29 13.72 7.21
C ARG A 83 -1.87 12.35 6.88
N LYS A 84 -2.36 11.65 7.91
CA LYS A 84 -2.96 10.31 7.78
C LYS A 84 -4.42 10.31 7.34
N LYS A 85 -5.06 11.48 7.26
CA LYS A 85 -6.48 11.58 6.87
C LYS A 85 -6.64 11.31 5.38
N ALA A 86 -7.44 10.31 5.04
CA ALA A 86 -7.79 9.95 3.67
C ALA A 86 -8.97 10.77 3.15
N TRP A 87 -8.90 11.12 1.86
CA TRP A 87 -9.93 11.85 1.14
C TRP A 87 -10.31 11.11 -0.13
N ASN A 88 -11.61 11.00 -0.42
CA ASN A 88 -12.07 10.31 -1.62
C ASN A 88 -11.68 11.07 -2.90
N THR A 89 -11.73 10.38 -4.03
CA THR A 89 -11.34 10.88 -5.37
C THR A 89 -12.53 11.25 -6.26
N THR A 90 -13.76 11.14 -5.73
CA THR A 90 -15.02 11.22 -6.52
C THR A 90 -15.91 12.39 -6.15
N ASP A 91 -15.93 12.77 -4.87
CA ASP A 91 -16.82 13.82 -4.40
C ASP A 91 -16.25 15.19 -4.80
N GLU A 92 -17.05 15.98 -5.52
CA GLU A 92 -16.69 17.32 -5.98
C GLU A 92 -16.24 18.22 -4.81
N PHE A 93 -16.92 18.09 -3.67
CA PHE A 93 -16.63 18.84 -2.44
C PHE A 93 -16.51 17.90 -1.23
N VAL A 94 -15.63 18.27 -0.30
CA VAL A 94 -15.48 17.60 0.99
C VAL A 94 -15.63 18.59 2.13
N PHE A 95 -16.17 18.13 3.25
CA PHE A 95 -16.30 18.92 4.46
C PHE A 95 -15.07 18.78 5.37
N ASN A 96 -14.76 19.83 6.13
CA ASN A 96 -13.66 19.87 7.10
C ASN A 96 -12.28 19.64 6.47
N TRP A 97 -12.08 20.17 5.25
CA TRP A 97 -10.75 20.26 4.66
C TRP A 97 -9.84 21.08 5.57
N ASP A 98 -8.67 20.55 5.88
CA ASP A 98 -7.70 21.24 6.72
C ASP A 98 -6.77 22.07 5.82
N ASN A 99 -7.07 23.35 5.66
CA ASN A 99 -6.27 24.27 4.85
C ASN A 99 -5.07 24.87 5.61
N SER A 100 -4.80 24.42 6.85
CA SER A 100 -3.57 24.80 7.53
C SER A 100 -2.37 24.12 6.87
N MET A 101 -1.24 24.80 6.83
CA MET A 101 -0.02 24.27 6.22
C MET A 101 0.49 23.03 6.98
N PRO A 102 0.61 21.86 6.34
CA PRO A 102 1.22 20.70 6.96
C PRO A 102 2.69 20.93 7.31
N LYS A 103 3.09 20.48 8.51
CA LYS A 103 4.43 20.69 9.07
C LYS A 103 5.34 19.47 8.89
N GLY A 104 6.63 19.65 9.12
CA GLY A 104 7.65 18.60 9.12
C GLY A 104 8.62 18.75 7.94
N GLU A 105 9.81 18.17 8.07
CA GLU A 105 10.83 18.14 7.01
C GLU A 105 10.67 16.93 6.09
N LYS A 106 10.02 15.89 6.60
CA LYS A 106 9.68 14.65 5.90
C LYS A 106 8.37 14.08 6.43
N TRP A 107 7.78 13.13 5.71
CA TRP A 107 6.62 12.39 6.18
C TRP A 107 6.99 11.58 7.44
N GLU A 108 6.27 11.81 8.52
CA GLU A 108 6.52 11.18 9.81
C GLU A 108 5.80 9.84 9.90
N LYS A 109 6.43 8.86 10.56
CA LYS A 109 5.87 7.50 10.67
C LYS A 109 4.46 7.46 11.28
N VAL A 110 4.16 8.38 12.21
CA VAL A 110 2.81 8.48 12.81
C VAL A 110 1.74 8.90 11.79
N ASN A 111 2.13 9.69 10.79
CA ASN A 111 1.25 10.20 9.75
C ASN A 111 1.28 9.35 8.48
N ASP A 112 2.18 8.36 8.36
CA ASP A 112 2.28 7.47 7.22
C ASP A 112 0.99 6.63 7.07
N PRO A 113 0.25 6.76 5.96
CA PRO A 113 -0.95 5.98 5.69
C PRO A 113 -0.64 4.65 5.00
N SER A 114 0.61 4.33 4.71
CA SER A 114 1.02 3.10 4.02
C SER A 114 0.67 1.85 4.83
N PRO A 115 0.37 0.71 4.18
CA PRO A 115 0.25 -0.58 4.84
C PRO A 115 1.54 -1.01 5.56
N VAL A 116 1.42 -1.93 6.52
CA VAL A 116 2.59 -2.47 7.25
C VAL A 116 3.59 -3.10 6.27
N GLY A 117 4.88 -2.78 6.43
CA GLY A 117 5.95 -3.23 5.52
C GLY A 117 6.13 -2.34 4.28
N TRP A 118 5.36 -1.26 4.19
CA TRP A 118 5.39 -0.29 3.11
C TRP A 118 5.53 1.13 3.67
N ARG A 119 6.06 2.03 2.85
CA ARG A 119 6.23 3.45 3.17
C ARG A 119 6.01 4.30 1.94
N LEU A 120 5.89 5.61 2.14
CA LEU A 120 6.01 6.55 1.03
C LEU A 120 7.39 6.46 0.36
N PRO A 121 7.46 6.65 -0.96
CA PRO A 121 8.73 6.78 -1.66
C PRO A 121 9.44 8.06 -1.24
N THR A 122 10.77 8.04 -1.27
CA THR A 122 11.61 9.24 -1.26
C THR A 122 11.50 9.96 -2.60
N PHE A 123 12.10 11.15 -2.69
CA PHE A 123 12.11 11.88 -3.95
C PHE A 123 12.96 11.15 -5.00
N ASP A 124 14.15 10.70 -4.61
CA ASP A 124 15.07 9.93 -5.47
C ASP A 124 14.44 8.63 -6.00
N GLU A 125 13.64 7.94 -5.19
CA GLU A 125 12.92 6.75 -5.63
C GLU A 125 11.86 7.10 -6.69
N LEU A 126 11.09 8.19 -6.53
CA LEU A 126 10.19 8.66 -7.59
C LEU A 126 10.97 9.04 -8.85
N GLU A 127 12.12 9.73 -8.70
CA GLU A 127 12.98 10.09 -9.83
C GLU A 127 13.53 8.87 -10.56
N SER A 128 13.73 7.73 -9.89
CA SER A 128 14.22 6.51 -10.52
C SER A 128 13.27 5.97 -11.60
N LEU A 129 11.99 6.36 -11.60
CA LEU A 129 11.02 6.04 -12.64
C LEU A 129 11.24 6.83 -13.93
N LEU A 130 11.95 7.96 -13.87
CA LEU A 130 12.26 8.85 -15.01
C LEU A 130 13.60 8.51 -15.67
N ASP A 131 14.36 7.54 -15.14
CA ASP A 131 15.61 7.06 -15.73
C ASP A 131 15.33 6.31 -17.04
N GLU A 132 15.34 7.02 -18.18
CA GLU A 132 14.98 6.47 -19.48
C GLU A 132 15.91 5.36 -19.96
N GLU A 133 17.14 5.27 -19.43
CA GLU A 133 18.09 4.20 -19.76
C GLU A 133 17.69 2.86 -19.14
N LYS A 134 17.01 2.89 -17.99
CA LYS A 134 16.63 1.68 -17.23
C LYS A 134 15.14 1.43 -17.19
N VAL A 135 14.33 2.47 -17.37
CA VAL A 135 12.86 2.40 -17.30
C VAL A 135 12.28 2.87 -18.63
N SER A 136 11.46 2.01 -19.22
CA SER A 136 10.55 2.42 -20.30
C SER A 136 9.21 2.81 -19.69
N ASN A 137 8.54 3.80 -20.25
CA ASN A 137 7.22 4.20 -19.80
C ASN A 137 6.31 4.50 -20.98
N GLU A 138 5.01 4.25 -20.80
CA GLU A 138 3.99 4.45 -21.83
C GLU A 138 2.66 4.88 -21.19
N TRP A 139 1.92 5.75 -21.88
CA TRP A 139 0.56 6.09 -21.51
C TRP A 139 -0.40 5.01 -22.02
N ILE A 140 -1.18 4.43 -21.11
CA ILE A 140 -2.11 3.34 -21.45
C ILE A 140 -3.48 3.56 -20.80
N ILE A 141 -4.46 2.81 -21.27
CA ILE A 141 -5.75 2.66 -20.61
C ILE A 141 -5.84 1.22 -20.11
N GLN A 142 -5.86 1.04 -18.80
CA GLN A 142 -6.01 -0.26 -18.14
C GLN A 142 -7.42 -0.34 -17.54
N ASN A 143 -8.22 -1.30 -18.04
CA ASN A 143 -9.60 -1.53 -17.56
C ASN A 143 -10.47 -0.25 -17.56
N GLY A 144 -10.28 0.62 -18.56
CA GLY A 144 -11.03 1.87 -18.71
C GLY A 144 -10.45 3.06 -17.95
N ILE A 145 -9.40 2.86 -17.15
CA ILE A 145 -8.71 3.93 -16.41
C ILE A 145 -7.41 4.29 -17.13
N ALA A 146 -7.24 5.57 -17.44
CA ALA A 146 -6.02 6.07 -18.02
C ALA A 146 -4.89 6.12 -16.97
N GLY A 147 -3.65 6.04 -17.42
CA GLY A 147 -2.51 6.16 -16.53
C GLY A 147 -1.21 5.90 -17.25
N ARG A 148 -0.14 5.78 -16.46
CA ARG A 148 1.20 5.53 -17.00
C ARG A 148 1.75 4.22 -16.47
N LYS A 149 2.19 3.37 -17.40
CA LYS A 149 2.86 2.13 -17.11
C LYS A 149 4.37 2.35 -17.13
N PHE A 150 5.04 1.93 -16.07
CA PHE A 150 6.50 1.96 -15.93
C PHE A 150 7.00 0.53 -15.98
N THR A 151 7.93 0.25 -16.89
CA THR A 151 8.47 -1.09 -17.11
C THR A 151 9.98 -1.05 -17.00
N ASP A 152 10.52 -1.87 -16.11
CA ASP A 152 11.95 -2.08 -15.97
C ASP A 152 12.49 -2.73 -17.23
N ARG A 153 13.46 -2.10 -17.89
CA ARG A 153 13.95 -2.54 -19.20
C ARG A 153 14.68 -3.87 -19.11
N MET A 154 15.28 -4.20 -17.97
CA MET A 154 16.07 -5.42 -17.79
C MET A 154 15.18 -6.62 -17.44
N THR A 155 14.35 -6.47 -16.42
CA THR A 155 13.52 -7.56 -15.87
C THR A 155 12.16 -7.69 -16.54
N LYS A 156 11.73 -6.66 -17.28
CA LYS A 156 10.40 -6.54 -17.90
C LYS A 156 9.23 -6.52 -16.90
N LYS A 157 9.51 -6.42 -15.59
CA LYS A 157 8.48 -6.16 -14.58
C LYS A 157 7.93 -4.75 -14.77
N SER A 158 6.66 -4.55 -14.42
CA SER A 158 6.00 -3.26 -14.60
C SER A 158 5.04 -2.93 -13.47
N ILE A 159 4.87 -1.63 -13.24
CA ILE A 159 3.78 -1.07 -12.43
C ILE A 159 2.91 -0.15 -13.30
N PHE A 160 1.64 -0.04 -12.94
CA PHE A 160 0.72 0.93 -13.52
C PHE A 160 0.33 1.95 -12.45
N LEU A 161 0.56 3.23 -12.72
CA LEU A 161 0.07 4.32 -11.91
C LEU A 161 -1.16 4.90 -12.62
N PRO A 162 -2.37 4.72 -12.08
CA PRO A 162 -3.56 5.33 -12.66
C PRO A 162 -3.47 6.86 -12.55
N THR A 163 -4.13 7.55 -13.48
CA THR A 163 -4.52 8.94 -13.21
C THR A 163 -5.49 8.95 -12.04
N ALA A 164 -5.40 10.00 -11.24
CA ALA A 164 -6.31 10.24 -10.15
C ALA A 164 -6.58 11.74 -10.11
N SER A 165 -7.78 12.11 -9.70
CA SER A 165 -8.05 13.49 -9.32
C SER A 165 -7.10 13.92 -8.20
N TYR A 166 -6.92 15.22 -8.01
CA TYR A 166 -6.31 15.78 -6.80
C TYR A 166 -7.34 16.61 -6.05
N ARG A 167 -7.01 17.02 -4.83
CA ARG A 167 -7.82 18.00 -4.08
C ARG A 167 -7.06 19.30 -3.90
N PHE A 168 -7.69 20.41 -4.24
CA PHE A 168 -7.08 21.73 -4.15
C PHE A 168 -6.75 22.11 -2.70
N TYR A 169 -5.61 22.75 -2.52
CA TYR A 169 -5.06 23.12 -1.22
C TYR A 169 -5.98 24.03 -0.37
N ASN A 170 -6.74 24.92 -1.00
CA ASN A 170 -7.51 25.97 -0.34
C ASN A 170 -8.82 25.46 0.29
N ASP A 171 -9.56 24.61 -0.42
CA ASP A 171 -10.93 24.21 -0.05
C ASP A 171 -11.21 22.71 -0.21
N GLY A 172 -10.25 21.93 -0.70
CA GLY A 172 -10.40 20.50 -0.92
C GLY A 172 -11.29 20.15 -2.11
N SER A 173 -11.68 21.12 -2.95
CA SER A 173 -12.42 20.86 -4.19
C SER A 173 -11.64 19.90 -5.09
N LEU A 174 -12.38 19.07 -5.82
CA LEU A 174 -11.79 18.07 -6.70
C LEU A 174 -11.26 18.72 -7.98
N GLY A 175 -9.97 18.55 -8.24
CA GLY A 175 -9.29 19.02 -9.44
C GLY A 175 -9.06 17.92 -10.47
N ASP A 176 -9.20 18.28 -11.75
CA ASP A 176 -8.89 17.51 -12.95
C ASP A 176 -9.19 16.00 -12.88
N ALA A 177 -10.48 15.65 -12.86
CA ALA A 177 -10.97 14.27 -12.80
C ALA A 177 -10.35 13.37 -13.91
N GLY A 178 -9.28 12.64 -13.56
CA GLY A 178 -8.68 11.58 -14.37
C GLY A 178 -7.72 12.00 -15.48
N SER A 179 -7.30 13.28 -15.57
CA SER A 179 -6.37 13.73 -16.62
C SER A 179 -4.89 13.70 -16.23
N TYR A 180 -4.60 13.76 -14.92
CA TYR A 180 -3.24 13.79 -14.37
C TYR A 180 -3.05 12.67 -13.35
N GLY A 181 -1.80 12.26 -13.15
CA GLY A 181 -1.39 11.45 -12.01
C GLY A 181 -0.42 12.23 -11.16
N ASP A 182 -0.81 12.47 -9.91
CA ASP A 182 -0.07 13.26 -8.93
C ASP A 182 0.26 12.38 -7.71
N TYR A 183 1.55 12.13 -7.47
CA TYR A 183 2.03 11.16 -6.49
C TYR A 183 3.04 11.74 -5.52
N TRP A 184 2.70 11.78 -4.23
CA TRP A 184 3.54 12.38 -3.20
C TRP A 184 4.87 11.63 -2.98
N SER A 185 5.91 12.43 -2.73
CA SER A 185 7.13 12.00 -2.05
C SER A 185 7.00 12.18 -0.54
N SER A 186 7.80 11.42 0.21
CA SER A 186 8.03 11.62 1.64
C SER A 186 8.91 12.83 1.98
N MET A 187 9.51 13.49 0.97
CA MET A 187 10.47 14.58 1.17
C MET A 187 9.89 15.94 0.79
N ALA A 188 10.38 16.98 1.47
CA ALA A 188 10.04 18.35 1.17
C ALA A 188 11.29 19.23 1.02
N PRO A 189 11.30 20.19 0.07
CA PRO A 189 12.41 21.14 -0.09
C PRO A 189 12.38 22.29 0.92
N ASP A 190 11.20 22.67 1.40
CA ASP A 190 10.96 23.80 2.29
C ASP A 190 9.68 23.57 3.11
N ASP A 191 9.36 24.50 4.03
CA ASP A 191 8.25 24.37 4.99
C ASP A 191 6.83 24.45 4.40
N SER A 192 6.69 24.84 3.13
CA SER A 192 5.40 25.08 2.47
C SER A 192 5.10 24.11 1.33
N THR A 193 6.13 23.55 0.71
CA THR A 193 5.99 22.65 -0.43
C THR A 193 6.54 21.26 -0.14
N ALA A 194 6.08 20.28 -0.91
CA ALA A 194 6.62 18.92 -0.90
C ALA A 194 6.81 18.42 -2.32
N TYR A 195 7.73 17.47 -2.49
CA TYR A 195 8.00 16.89 -3.80
C TYR A 195 6.90 15.90 -4.21
N PHE A 196 6.62 15.84 -5.50
CA PHE A 196 5.72 14.84 -6.09
C PHE A 196 6.11 14.53 -7.53
N LEU A 197 5.67 13.37 -8.01
CA LEU A 197 5.68 13.01 -9.42
C LEU A 197 4.36 13.44 -10.04
N ALA A 198 4.43 14.18 -11.14
CA ALA A 198 3.28 14.55 -11.96
C ALA A 198 3.40 13.91 -13.34
N PHE A 199 2.32 13.35 -13.88
CA PHE A 199 2.30 12.88 -15.26
C PHE A 199 0.94 13.06 -15.93
N ALA A 200 0.99 13.13 -17.26
CA ALA A 200 -0.15 13.14 -18.16
C ALA A 200 0.19 12.33 -19.43
N SER A 201 -0.72 12.32 -20.41
CA SER A 201 -0.47 11.65 -21.70
C SER A 201 0.76 12.20 -22.42
N GLY A 202 0.98 13.52 -22.35
CA GLY A 202 2.08 14.21 -23.00
C GLY A 202 3.46 14.03 -22.36
N GLY A 203 3.55 13.51 -21.13
CA GLY A 203 4.84 13.35 -20.45
C GLY A 203 4.70 13.22 -18.94
N MET A 204 5.85 13.27 -18.25
CA MET A 204 5.92 13.31 -16.80
C MET A 204 7.02 14.24 -16.34
N VAL A 205 6.87 14.78 -15.15
CA VAL A 205 7.83 15.68 -14.52
C VAL A 205 7.90 15.43 -13.03
N ARG A 206 9.10 15.63 -12.49
CA ARG A 206 9.30 15.86 -11.06
C ARG A 206 8.87 17.29 -10.73
N HIS A 207 8.12 17.47 -9.66
CA HIS A 207 7.58 18.77 -9.27
C HIS A 207 7.59 18.91 -7.74
N TYR A 208 7.33 20.13 -7.27
CA TYR A 208 7.05 20.43 -5.87
C TYR A 208 5.85 21.36 -5.78
N GLY A 209 5.05 21.26 -4.73
CA GLY A 209 3.82 22.04 -4.62
C GLY A 209 3.30 22.09 -3.20
N ASP A 210 2.30 22.92 -2.98
CA ASP A 210 1.74 23.16 -1.65
C ASP A 210 1.36 21.83 -0.96
N ARG A 211 1.84 21.66 0.27
CA ARG A 211 1.66 20.45 1.07
C ARG A 211 0.20 20.15 1.38
N SER A 212 -0.65 21.17 1.34
CA SER A 212 -2.06 21.07 1.68
C SER A 212 -2.91 20.50 0.55
N TYR A 213 -2.39 20.29 -0.66
CA TYR A 213 -3.08 19.55 -1.71
C TYR A 213 -3.30 18.07 -1.32
N GLY A 214 -4.42 17.49 -1.75
CA GLY A 214 -4.61 16.04 -1.70
C GLY A 214 -4.07 15.37 -2.95
N ARG A 215 -3.07 14.48 -2.81
CA ARG A 215 -2.51 13.69 -3.92
C ARG A 215 -2.44 12.20 -3.57
N SER A 216 -2.27 11.36 -4.58
CA SER A 216 -2.17 9.91 -4.42
C SER A 216 -0.83 9.50 -3.79
N ILE A 217 -0.80 8.28 -3.25
CA ILE A 217 0.41 7.64 -2.73
C ILE A 217 0.56 6.27 -3.38
N ARG A 218 1.75 6.03 -3.93
CA ARG A 218 2.20 4.73 -4.45
C ARG A 218 3.41 4.30 -3.64
N CYS A 219 3.21 3.34 -2.74
CA CYS A 219 4.24 2.95 -1.78
C CYS A 219 5.42 2.22 -2.41
N VAL A 220 6.52 2.23 -1.67
CA VAL A 220 7.67 1.34 -1.84
C VAL A 220 7.85 0.53 -0.57
N ALA A 221 8.50 -0.63 -0.66
CA ALA A 221 8.74 -1.47 0.51
C ALA A 221 9.64 -0.75 1.53
N GLU A 222 9.38 -0.95 2.83
CA GLU A 222 10.26 -0.50 3.92
C GLU A 222 11.66 -1.13 3.81
#